data_AF-A0A9E2YCP9-F1
#
_entry.id   AF-A0A9E2YCP9-F1
#
_cell.length_a   1.000
_cell.length_b   1.000
_cell.length_c   1.000
_cell.angle_alpha   90.00
_cell.angle_beta   90.00
_cell.angle_gamma   90.00
#
_symmetry.space_group_name_H-M   'P 1'
#
loop_
_entity.id
_entity.type
_entity.pdbx_description
1 polymer ?
#
loop_
_entity_poly.entity_id
_entity_poly.type
_entity_poly.pdbx_seq_one_letter_code
_entity_poly.pdbx_strand_id
1 'polypeptide(L)'
;SSPPAAGPFLPKALFSVIVAMIVIYLGYFWLVRRIVVRPGQVMVLLKKDGARSLPGDQVIIPAPPDQTKDPQGYAQWQNQYGDCNGIEEQVTLPGTYVGFSPFDYEREIIPTTEVPAGKVGIVVKKFGRSAPSVGVLADAARDERGPLPVILQPGQYPQYANPHAYEVKLVDPVVVDPGNRGVVTLMSGRPAVNPDSYLVNDGEQGTQGRTEPEGFLFVNPFVKRITPISVRSQQFQMTGDDSIRFPSSDSFDIRMEGFVEWSIIPDKLPLIYVQYAEGGALIPFLEEKVILPYSRSFSRLVGSQYSARDFISGDTKLRFQAEFESKLREACAKQGIEILQALVRDIVPPDAIKDPINEREIARQQINSLQQQIQVAHSQAELATQVELGTQNQAIGEANRKVVQVVKKAEQDRDVALTKAQQDLDVAQLRLDAAQQEADATVARGQAEANVLLLQKKAEADPLREQVLAFGDGGTFAQYFFYQKLAPSVKTILASSDGPFANVFRNFGATTRPSESPLRVTQNRP
;
A
#
# COMPACT_ATOMS: atom_id res chain seq x y z
N SER A 1 -26.83 89.86 103.51
CA SER A 1 -25.52 89.63 102.88
C SER A 1 -25.29 88.14 102.78
N SER A 2 -25.43 87.61 101.56
CA SER A 2 -25.22 86.19 101.26
C SER A 2 -23.73 85.84 101.40
N PRO A 3 -23.35 84.72 102.06
CA PRO A 3 -21.96 84.27 102.04
C PRO A 3 -21.63 83.65 100.67
N PRO A 4 -20.41 83.84 100.15
CA PRO A 4 -20.00 83.33 98.85
C PRO A 4 -19.80 81.81 98.89
N ALA A 5 -20.23 81.13 97.83
CA ALA A 5 -20.05 79.70 97.65
C ALA A 5 -18.55 79.34 97.57
N ALA A 6 -18.07 78.56 98.53
CA ALA A 6 -16.76 77.95 98.50
C ALA A 6 -16.77 76.80 97.46
N GLY A 7 -16.15 77.03 96.31
CA GLY A 7 -15.89 75.97 95.33
C GLY A 7 -14.94 74.91 95.91
N PRO A 8 -15.10 73.63 95.58
CA PRO A 8 -14.32 72.56 96.18
C PRO A 8 -12.91 72.54 95.59
N PHE A 9 -11.94 73.17 96.26
CA PHE A 9 -10.53 72.98 95.95
C PHE A 9 -10.03 71.68 96.58
N LEU A 10 -9.85 70.63 95.78
CA LEU A 10 -9.12 69.44 96.21
C LEU A 10 -7.70 69.84 96.68
N PRO A 11 -7.18 69.29 97.79
CA PRO A 11 -5.82 69.54 98.24
C PRO A 11 -4.81 69.08 97.19
N LYS A 12 -3.81 69.91 96.86
CA LYS A 12 -2.82 69.66 95.79
C LYS A 12 -2.15 68.27 95.85
N ALA A 13 -1.95 67.74 97.06
CA ALA A 13 -1.40 66.40 97.28
C ALA A 13 -2.35 65.27 96.82
N LEU A 14 -3.66 65.43 97.04
CA LEU A 14 -4.68 64.48 96.57
C LEU A 14 -4.79 64.53 95.04
N PHE A 15 -4.69 65.73 94.45
CA PHE A 15 -4.64 65.88 93.00
C PHE A 15 -3.42 65.19 92.39
N SER A 16 -2.22 65.33 92.96
CA SER A 16 -1.02 64.64 92.46
C SER A 16 -1.12 63.12 92.56
N VAL A 17 -1.74 62.57 93.62
CA VAL A 17 -1.94 61.13 93.78
C VAL A 17 -2.93 60.60 92.74
N ILE A 18 -4.02 61.33 92.49
CA ILE A 18 -5.01 60.97 91.46
C ILE A 18 -4.37 60.97 90.07
N VAL A 19 -3.58 62.00 89.74
CA VAL A 19 -2.85 62.07 88.46
C VAL A 19 -1.87 60.91 88.32
N ALA A 20 -1.09 60.60 89.36
CA ALA A 20 -0.18 59.46 89.35
C ALA A 20 -0.91 58.12 89.14
N MET A 21 -2.03 57.91 89.83
CA MET A 21 -2.88 56.72 89.65
C MET A 21 -3.44 56.62 88.23
N ILE A 22 -3.87 57.73 87.62
CA ILE A 22 -4.34 57.76 86.23
C ILE A 22 -3.20 57.41 85.29
N VAL A 23 -2.00 57.97 85.47
CA VAL A 23 -0.83 57.65 84.62
C VAL A 23 -0.43 56.19 84.76
N ILE A 24 -0.41 55.63 85.97
CA ILE A 24 -0.13 54.20 86.21
C ILE A 24 -1.20 53.34 85.56
N TYR A 25 -2.49 53.68 85.72
CA TYR A 25 -3.59 52.95 85.11
C TYR A 25 -3.54 53.01 83.57
N LEU A 26 -3.26 54.18 82.98
CA LEU A 26 -3.08 54.34 81.54
C LEU A 26 -1.85 53.57 81.05
N GLY A 27 -0.75 53.56 81.81
CA GLY A 27 0.45 52.78 81.54
C GLY A 27 0.17 51.27 81.57
N TYR A 28 -0.52 50.79 82.61
CA TYR A 28 -0.98 49.40 82.71
C TYR A 28 -1.92 49.02 81.56
N PHE A 29 -2.89 49.89 81.26
CA PHE A 29 -3.84 49.71 80.16
C PHE A 29 -3.11 49.63 78.81
N TRP A 30 -2.13 50.48 78.57
CA TRP A 30 -1.43 50.58 77.29
C TRP A 30 -0.27 49.57 77.12
N LEU A 31 0.44 49.20 78.18
CA LEU A 31 1.61 48.32 78.11
C LEU A 31 1.31 46.86 78.49
N VAL A 32 0.33 46.63 79.37
CA VAL A 32 0.05 45.28 79.90
C VAL A 32 -1.23 44.68 79.29
N ARG A 33 -2.32 45.46 79.25
CA ARG A 33 -3.59 44.98 78.68
C ARG A 33 -3.60 44.99 77.16
N ARG A 34 -2.95 45.97 76.52
CA ARG A 34 -2.88 46.04 75.06
C ARG A 34 -1.98 44.93 74.51
N ILE A 35 -2.54 44.09 73.66
CA ILE A 35 -1.81 43.11 72.87
C ILE A 35 -2.15 43.29 71.39
N VAL A 36 -1.14 43.17 70.53
CA VAL A 36 -1.28 43.34 69.08
C VAL A 36 -0.95 42.01 68.42
N VAL A 37 -1.94 41.41 67.78
CA VAL A 37 -1.79 40.22 66.94
C VAL A 37 -1.60 40.71 65.51
N ARG A 38 -0.42 40.44 64.93
CA ARG A 38 -0.09 40.92 63.59
C ARG A 38 -0.81 40.09 62.51
N PRO A 39 -0.96 40.62 61.29
CA PRO A 39 -1.40 39.82 60.15
C PRO A 39 -0.54 38.56 59.97
N GLY A 40 -1.18 37.43 59.68
CA GLY A 40 -0.53 36.13 59.57
C GLY A 40 -0.26 35.42 60.92
N GLN A 41 -0.60 36.06 62.04
CA GLN A 41 -0.55 35.45 63.37
C GLN A 41 -1.95 35.29 63.95
N VAL A 42 -2.11 34.33 64.84
CA VAL A 42 -3.29 34.20 65.69
C VAL A 42 -2.84 34.16 67.14
N MET A 43 -3.75 34.47 68.05
CA MET A 43 -3.50 34.34 69.47
C MET A 43 -4.34 33.21 70.06
N VAL A 44 -3.65 32.25 70.67
CA VAL A 44 -4.24 31.19 71.48
C VAL A 44 -4.32 31.69 72.91
N LEU A 45 -5.47 31.46 73.54
CA LEU A 45 -5.74 31.89 74.90
C LEU A 45 -5.84 30.65 75.80
N LEU A 46 -5.08 30.66 76.90
CA LEU A 46 -5.30 29.75 78.02
C LEU A 46 -5.99 30.54 79.11
N LYS A 47 -7.25 30.22 79.36
CA LYS A 47 -8.02 30.80 80.46
C LYS A 47 -7.51 30.24 81.79
N LYS A 48 -7.00 31.13 82.66
CA LYS A 48 -6.43 30.79 83.97
C LYS A 48 -7.49 30.78 85.07
N ASP A 49 -8.53 31.58 84.90
CA ASP A 49 -9.65 31.72 85.83
C ASP A 49 -10.79 30.73 85.51
N GLY A 50 -11.55 30.37 86.54
CA GLY A 50 -12.65 29.40 86.44
C GLY A 50 -12.74 28.55 87.71
N ALA A 51 -13.95 28.35 88.25
CA ALA A 51 -14.12 27.54 89.45
C ALA A 51 -14.01 26.04 89.20
N ARG A 52 -14.01 25.60 87.93
CA ARG A 52 -14.00 24.19 87.53
C ARG A 52 -12.89 23.88 86.54
N SER A 53 -12.38 22.66 86.59
CA SER A 53 -11.50 22.11 85.55
C SER A 53 -12.28 21.23 84.58
N LEU A 54 -11.75 21.13 83.36
CA LEU A 54 -12.28 20.22 82.35
C LEU A 54 -12.22 18.76 82.83
N PRO A 55 -13.19 17.92 82.44
CA PRO A 55 -13.25 16.53 82.89
C PRO A 55 -12.19 15.65 82.19
N GLY A 56 -11.59 14.72 82.95
CA GLY A 56 -10.70 13.69 82.41
C GLY A 56 -9.32 14.21 81.99
N ASP A 57 -8.87 13.81 80.80
CA ASP A 57 -7.61 14.21 80.18
C ASP A 57 -7.77 15.44 79.26
N GLN A 58 -8.92 16.12 79.29
CA GLN A 58 -9.23 17.25 78.43
C GLN A 58 -8.62 18.55 78.96
N VAL A 59 -7.99 19.32 78.07
CA VAL A 59 -7.39 20.63 78.38
C VAL A 59 -7.95 21.73 77.49
N ILE A 60 -8.69 21.37 76.43
CA ILE A 60 -9.28 22.31 75.47
C ILE A 60 -10.73 22.62 75.83
N ILE A 61 -11.06 23.90 75.91
CA ILE A 61 -12.43 24.42 75.97
C ILE A 61 -12.96 24.51 74.53
N PRO A 62 -13.99 23.72 74.15
CA PRO A 62 -14.51 23.73 72.79
C PRO A 62 -15.07 25.10 72.40
N ALA A 63 -15.04 25.42 71.10
CA ALA A 63 -15.55 26.68 70.59
C ALA A 63 -17.06 26.83 70.89
N PRO A 64 -17.51 28.01 71.35
CA PRO A 64 -18.93 28.23 71.63
C PRO A 64 -19.76 28.15 70.33
N PRO A 65 -20.95 27.54 70.37
CA PRO A 65 -21.92 27.66 69.29
C PRO A 65 -22.26 29.13 69.00
N ASP A 66 -22.62 29.45 67.76
CA ASP A 66 -23.06 30.79 67.40
C ASP A 66 -24.35 31.14 68.16
N GLN A 67 -24.26 32.06 69.12
CA GLN A 67 -25.36 32.47 69.99
C GLN A 67 -26.60 32.94 69.20
N THR A 68 -26.41 33.51 68.01
CA THR A 68 -27.51 34.02 67.19
C THR A 68 -28.24 32.92 66.42
N LYS A 69 -27.53 31.86 66.04
CA LYS A 69 -28.07 30.74 65.27
C LYS A 69 -28.58 29.61 66.14
N ASP A 70 -27.93 29.39 67.29
CA ASP A 70 -28.30 28.37 68.26
C ASP A 70 -28.20 28.90 69.71
N PRO A 71 -29.22 29.65 70.17
CA PRO A 71 -29.26 30.16 71.54
C PRO A 71 -29.31 29.06 72.61
N GLN A 72 -29.93 27.91 72.30
CA GLN A 72 -30.06 26.80 73.24
C GLN A 72 -28.73 26.05 73.40
N GLY A 73 -28.03 25.76 72.30
CA GLY A 73 -26.69 25.17 72.32
C GLY A 73 -25.68 26.07 73.02
N TYR A 74 -25.75 27.40 72.79
CA TYR A 74 -24.90 28.34 73.52
C TYR A 74 -25.15 28.32 75.03
N ALA A 75 -26.41 28.28 75.47
CA ALA A 75 -26.74 28.21 76.89
C ALA A 75 -26.23 26.90 77.55
N GLN A 76 -26.34 25.77 76.85
CA GLN A 76 -25.78 24.49 77.30
C GLN A 76 -24.25 24.55 77.40
N TRP A 77 -23.60 25.08 76.36
CA TRP A 77 -22.15 25.29 76.34
C TRP A 77 -21.71 26.19 77.49
N GLN A 78 -22.40 27.31 77.74
CA GLN A 78 -22.08 28.25 78.82
C GLN A 78 -22.16 27.59 80.19
N ASN A 79 -23.18 26.77 80.44
CA ASN A 79 -23.34 26.03 81.69
C ASN A 79 -22.24 24.98 81.89
N GLN A 80 -21.75 24.37 80.82
CA GLN A 80 -20.73 23.32 80.87
C GLN A 80 -19.30 23.87 80.92
N TYR A 81 -19.00 24.89 80.13
CA TYR A 81 -17.64 25.37 79.84
C TYR A 81 -17.37 26.82 80.25
N GLY A 82 -18.39 27.65 80.47
CA GLY A 82 -18.22 29.10 80.68
C GLY A 82 -17.39 29.48 81.91
N ASP A 83 -17.36 28.61 82.93
CA ASP A 83 -16.59 28.79 84.19
C ASP A 83 -15.46 27.76 84.34
N CYS A 84 -15.02 27.16 83.23
CA CYS A 84 -13.90 26.23 83.22
C CYS A 84 -12.58 26.94 82.91
N ASN A 85 -11.49 26.50 83.54
CA ASN A 85 -10.14 26.85 83.13
C ASN A 85 -9.62 25.88 82.04
N GLY A 86 -8.78 26.36 81.12
CA GLY A 86 -8.31 25.56 79.98
C GLY A 86 -7.93 26.40 78.76
N ILE A 87 -7.43 25.73 77.73
CA ILE A 87 -7.01 26.36 76.46
C ILE A 87 -8.25 26.53 75.58
N GLU A 88 -8.53 27.73 75.11
CA GLU A 88 -9.64 27.98 74.20
C GLU A 88 -9.35 27.35 72.81
N GLU A 89 -10.28 26.56 72.29
CA GLU A 89 -10.20 26.01 70.93
C GLU A 89 -10.14 27.14 69.90
N GLN A 90 -11.05 28.11 70.03
CA GLN A 90 -11.19 29.23 69.12
C GLN A 90 -10.00 30.18 69.29
N VAL A 91 -9.29 30.41 68.20
CA VAL A 91 -8.20 31.38 68.18
C VAL A 91 -8.74 32.81 68.02
N THR A 92 -8.00 33.76 68.59
CA THR A 92 -8.24 35.17 68.36
C THR A 92 -7.51 35.62 67.09
N LEU A 93 -8.25 36.24 66.17
CA LEU A 93 -7.77 36.69 64.86
C LEU A 93 -6.80 37.90 64.98
N PRO A 94 -6.10 38.29 63.88
CA PRO A 94 -5.30 39.50 63.86
C PRO A 94 -6.09 40.75 64.29
N GLY A 95 -5.51 41.55 65.19
CA GLY A 95 -6.18 42.69 65.77
C GLY A 95 -5.45 43.27 66.99
N THR A 96 -5.94 44.41 67.47
CA THR A 96 -5.49 44.97 68.76
C THR A 96 -6.55 44.70 69.81
N TYR A 97 -6.15 44.01 70.87
CA TYR A 97 -7.04 43.61 71.96
C TYR A 97 -6.59 44.23 73.27
N VAL A 98 -7.55 44.60 74.10
CA VAL A 98 -7.34 45.13 75.47
C VAL A 98 -8.11 44.34 76.53
N GLY A 99 -8.97 43.40 76.11
CA GLY A 99 -9.81 42.60 77.00
C GLY A 99 -9.07 41.46 77.70
N PHE A 100 -8.04 40.90 77.05
CA PHE A 100 -7.32 39.72 77.53
C PHE A 100 -6.17 40.12 78.48
N SER A 101 -6.51 40.26 79.76
CA SER A 101 -5.55 40.52 80.83
C SER A 101 -4.60 39.32 81.00
N PRO A 102 -3.27 39.52 81.16
CA PRO A 102 -2.34 38.42 81.44
C PRO A 102 -2.59 37.71 82.78
N PHE A 103 -3.34 38.33 83.69
CA PHE A 103 -3.75 37.72 84.95
C PHE A 103 -4.89 36.71 84.76
N ASP A 104 -5.78 36.97 83.80
CA ASP A 104 -6.95 36.13 83.52
C ASP A 104 -6.61 35.09 82.43
N TYR A 105 -5.69 35.42 81.51
CA TYR A 105 -5.30 34.58 80.38
C TYR A 105 -3.78 34.46 80.21
N GLU A 106 -3.28 33.28 79.86
CA GLU A 106 -1.99 33.17 79.15
C GLU A 106 -2.24 33.43 77.67
N ARG A 107 -1.37 34.22 77.05
CA ARG A 107 -1.54 34.70 75.67
C ARG A 107 -0.37 34.20 74.85
N GLU A 108 -0.64 33.30 73.92
CA GLU A 108 0.37 32.74 73.03
C GLU A 108 0.12 33.22 71.60
N ILE A 109 1.05 33.98 71.03
CA ILE A 109 0.96 34.43 69.64
C ILE A 109 1.73 33.45 68.77
N ILE A 110 1.02 32.82 67.84
CA ILE A 110 1.57 31.80 66.94
C ILE A 110 1.29 32.17 65.48
N PRO A 111 2.10 31.68 64.52
CA PRO A 111 1.77 31.83 63.11
C PRO A 111 0.47 31.10 62.76
N THR A 112 -0.26 31.63 61.78
CA THR A 112 -1.43 31.00 61.20
C THR A 112 -1.03 29.71 60.48
N THR A 113 -1.86 28.66 60.53
CA THR A 113 -1.63 27.47 59.72
C THR A 113 -1.73 27.80 58.25
N GLU A 114 -0.67 27.49 57.50
CA GLU A 114 -0.61 27.64 56.07
C GLU A 114 -0.46 26.27 55.41
N VAL A 115 -1.30 26.02 54.40
CA VAL A 115 -1.15 24.88 53.50
C VAL A 115 -0.47 25.40 52.24
N PRO A 116 0.76 24.96 51.94
CA PRO A 116 1.50 25.44 50.78
C PRO A 116 0.83 24.96 49.48
N ALA A 117 1.13 25.66 48.38
CA ALA A 117 0.71 25.26 47.05
C ALA A 117 1.16 23.83 46.73
N GLY A 118 0.27 23.02 46.15
CA GLY A 118 0.55 21.64 45.78
C GLY A 118 0.48 20.63 46.94
N LYS A 119 0.06 21.04 48.15
CA LYS A 119 -0.22 20.13 49.27
C LYS A 119 -1.69 20.19 49.69
N VAL A 120 -2.14 19.17 50.41
CA VAL A 120 -3.44 19.11 51.08
C VAL A 120 -3.20 19.07 52.58
N GLY A 121 -3.89 19.90 53.35
CA GLY A 121 -3.87 19.83 54.81
C GLY A 121 -4.96 18.89 55.32
N ILE A 122 -4.57 17.88 56.09
CA ILE A 122 -5.48 16.96 56.78
C ILE A 122 -5.50 17.33 58.26
N VAL A 123 -6.68 17.67 58.77
CA VAL A 123 -6.83 18.11 60.16
C VAL A 123 -7.06 16.91 61.08
N VAL A 124 -6.26 16.82 62.13
CA VAL A 124 -6.42 15.86 63.21
C VAL A 124 -6.79 16.62 64.48
N LYS A 125 -7.98 16.35 65.02
CA LYS A 125 -8.45 16.90 66.29
C LYS A 125 -7.81 16.14 67.45
N LYS A 126 -7.18 16.84 68.38
CA LYS A 126 -6.44 16.26 69.52
C LYS A 126 -7.27 16.11 70.81
N PHE A 127 -8.42 16.78 70.88
CA PHE A 127 -9.27 16.84 72.07
C PHE A 127 -10.66 16.25 71.81
N GLY A 128 -11.38 15.93 72.88
CA GLY A 128 -12.66 15.20 72.84
C GLY A 128 -12.52 13.79 73.39
N ARG A 129 -13.58 13.00 73.27
CA ARG A 129 -13.63 11.59 73.69
C ARG A 129 -12.69 10.75 72.84
N SER A 130 -12.07 9.73 73.43
CA SER A 130 -11.26 8.79 72.65
C SER A 130 -12.13 8.03 71.66
N ALA A 131 -11.80 8.09 70.38
CA ALA A 131 -12.49 7.29 69.36
C ALA A 131 -12.36 5.79 69.71
N PRO A 132 -13.45 5.01 69.56
CA PRO A 132 -13.46 3.59 69.93
C PRO A 132 -12.54 2.70 69.08
N SER A 133 -12.07 3.19 67.91
CA SER A 133 -11.14 2.47 67.04
C SER A 133 -10.07 3.39 66.45
N VAL A 134 -8.83 2.91 66.44
CA VAL A 134 -7.68 3.59 65.82
C VAL A 134 -7.88 3.53 64.29
N GLY A 135 -7.99 4.69 63.64
CA GLY A 135 -8.06 4.78 62.17
C GLY A 135 -9.43 5.08 61.58
N VAL A 136 -10.48 5.25 62.40
CA VAL A 136 -11.77 5.77 61.95
C VAL A 136 -11.79 7.30 62.07
N LEU A 137 -12.46 7.98 61.13
CA LEU A 137 -12.68 9.42 61.21
C LEU A 137 -13.37 9.78 62.53
N ALA A 138 -12.98 10.91 63.11
CA ALA A 138 -13.64 11.43 64.30
C ALA A 138 -15.08 11.82 63.99
N ASP A 139 -16.03 11.30 64.75
CA ASP A 139 -17.43 11.71 64.68
C ASP A 139 -17.63 13.04 65.42
N ALA A 140 -17.93 14.10 64.65
CA ALA A 140 -18.19 15.42 65.19
C ALA A 140 -19.42 15.45 66.12
N ALA A 141 -20.42 14.59 65.89
CA ALA A 141 -21.63 14.52 66.73
C ALA A 141 -21.36 13.92 68.11
N ARG A 142 -20.28 13.13 68.24
CA ARG A 142 -19.89 12.45 69.48
C ARG A 142 -18.73 13.12 70.20
N ASP A 143 -18.26 14.25 69.68
CA ASP A 143 -17.09 14.99 70.16
C ASP A 143 -15.85 14.08 70.29
N GLU A 144 -15.58 13.26 69.27
CA GLU A 144 -14.43 12.34 69.27
C GLU A 144 -13.14 13.04 68.81
N ARG A 145 -12.00 12.63 69.37
CA ARG A 145 -10.65 13.02 68.92
C ARG A 145 -10.19 12.12 67.78
N GLY A 146 -9.54 12.68 66.76
CA GLY A 146 -9.05 11.94 65.59
C GLY A 146 -9.04 12.74 64.29
N PRO A 147 -8.74 12.09 63.15
CA PRO A 147 -8.76 12.74 61.83
C PRO A 147 -10.16 13.21 61.47
N LEU A 148 -10.29 14.47 61.04
CA LEU A 148 -11.54 15.05 60.56
C LEU A 148 -11.74 14.74 59.07
N PRO A 149 -12.99 14.68 58.57
CA PRO A 149 -13.28 14.50 57.14
C PRO A 149 -12.87 15.71 56.28
N VAL A 150 -12.67 16.88 56.89
CA VAL A 150 -12.38 18.14 56.21
C VAL A 150 -11.00 18.11 55.56
N ILE A 151 -10.90 18.63 54.34
CA ILE A 151 -9.64 18.90 53.63
C ILE A 151 -9.37 20.40 53.62
N LEU A 152 -8.11 20.76 53.81
CA LEU A 152 -7.62 22.12 53.64
C LEU A 152 -6.91 22.21 52.29
N GLN A 153 -7.43 23.06 51.40
CA GLN A 153 -6.78 23.41 50.13
C GLN A 153 -5.60 24.36 50.39
N PRO A 154 -4.74 24.66 49.40
CA PRO A 154 -3.70 25.66 49.59
C PRO A 154 -4.25 27.02 50.05
N GLY A 155 -3.72 27.56 51.15
CA GLY A 155 -4.23 28.78 51.77
C GLY A 155 -3.93 28.89 53.27
N GLN A 156 -4.48 29.94 53.90
CA GLN A 156 -4.32 30.21 55.33
C GLN A 156 -5.58 29.82 56.11
N TYR A 157 -5.39 29.13 57.23
CA TYR A 157 -6.47 28.56 58.05
C TYR A 157 -6.27 28.91 59.52
N PRO A 158 -6.63 30.13 59.96
CA PRO A 158 -6.47 30.55 61.35
C PRO A 158 -7.23 29.65 62.32
N GLN A 159 -8.41 29.13 61.94
CA GLN A 159 -9.23 28.28 62.79
C GLN A 159 -8.55 26.95 63.22
N TYR A 160 -7.57 26.46 62.45
CA TYR A 160 -6.83 25.22 62.77
C TYR A 160 -5.41 25.49 63.28
N ALA A 161 -5.10 26.75 63.59
CA ALA A 161 -3.77 27.17 64.01
C ALA A 161 -3.43 26.78 65.45
N ASN A 162 -4.42 26.57 66.32
CA ASN A 162 -4.17 26.15 67.70
C ASN A 162 -3.49 24.75 67.75
N PRO A 163 -2.20 24.65 68.10
CA PRO A 163 -1.44 23.40 68.04
C PRO A 163 -1.85 22.40 69.14
N HIS A 164 -2.50 22.89 70.19
CA HIS A 164 -3.03 22.07 71.29
C HIS A 164 -4.36 21.41 70.89
N ALA A 165 -5.17 22.09 70.07
CA ALA A 165 -6.46 21.58 69.61
C ALA A 165 -6.33 20.73 68.33
N TYR A 166 -5.47 21.16 67.40
CA TYR A 166 -5.37 20.60 66.06
C TYR A 166 -3.93 20.26 65.66
N GLU A 167 -3.79 19.27 64.79
CA GLU A 167 -2.57 19.00 64.01
C GLU A 167 -2.95 18.92 62.54
N VAL A 168 -2.29 19.74 61.71
CA VAL A 168 -2.49 19.73 60.26
C VAL A 168 -1.36 18.94 59.61
N LYS A 169 -1.68 17.75 59.10
CA LYS A 169 -0.75 16.90 58.36
C LYS A 169 -0.80 17.26 56.89
N LEU A 170 0.34 17.62 56.31
CA LEU A 170 0.45 17.93 54.89
C LEU A 170 0.66 16.63 54.11
N VAL A 171 -0.24 16.35 53.17
CA VAL A 171 -0.17 15.19 52.26
C VAL A 171 -0.10 15.66 50.82
N ASP A 172 0.51 14.84 49.97
CA ASP A 172 0.51 15.08 48.53
C ASP A 172 -0.88 14.81 47.93
N PRO A 173 -1.35 15.67 47.00
CA PRO A 173 -2.56 15.39 46.25
C PRO A 173 -2.34 14.17 45.36
N VAL A 174 -3.44 13.47 45.06
CA VAL A 174 -3.37 12.36 44.11
C VAL A 174 -3.44 12.92 42.70
N VAL A 175 -2.46 12.56 41.88
CA VAL A 175 -2.43 12.91 40.46
C VAL A 175 -2.90 11.71 39.66
N VAL A 176 -3.95 11.91 38.86
CA VAL A 176 -4.42 10.92 37.88
C VAL A 176 -3.99 11.44 36.51
N ASP A 177 -2.91 10.88 35.97
CA ASP A 177 -2.37 11.27 34.67
C ASP A 177 -3.36 11.03 33.52
N PRO A 178 -3.25 11.76 32.41
CA PRO A 178 -4.09 11.53 31.24
C PRO A 178 -4.06 10.07 30.77
N GLY A 179 -5.23 9.51 30.45
CA GLY A 179 -5.34 8.08 30.08
C GLY A 179 -5.22 7.11 31.25
N ASN A 180 -5.16 7.60 32.49
CA ASN A 180 -5.40 6.82 33.70
C ASN A 180 -6.82 7.09 34.22
N ARG A 181 -7.32 6.18 35.05
CA ARG A 181 -8.54 6.35 35.84
C ARG A 181 -8.24 6.01 37.30
N GLY A 182 -8.80 6.80 38.22
CA GLY A 182 -8.62 6.59 39.65
C GLY A 182 -9.64 5.58 40.20
N VAL A 183 -9.20 4.41 40.63
CA VAL A 183 -10.05 3.47 41.37
C VAL A 183 -10.26 3.99 42.79
N VAL A 184 -11.52 4.15 43.20
CA VAL A 184 -11.88 4.73 44.50
C VAL A 184 -12.16 3.65 45.52
N THR A 185 -11.45 3.69 46.64
CA THR A 185 -11.76 2.88 47.83
C THR A 185 -12.11 3.80 48.99
N LEU A 186 -13.33 3.70 49.51
CA LEU A 186 -13.74 4.42 50.72
C LEU A 186 -13.23 3.68 51.96
N MET A 187 -12.46 4.39 52.77
CA MET A 187 -11.90 3.89 54.03
C MET A 187 -12.83 4.19 55.22
N SER A 188 -13.73 5.17 55.05
CA SER A 188 -14.72 5.58 56.03
C SER A 188 -16.09 5.75 55.38
N GLY A 189 -17.15 5.69 56.19
CA GLY A 189 -18.53 5.68 55.73
C GLY A 189 -19.35 4.59 56.41
N ARG A 190 -20.51 4.27 55.84
CA ARG A 190 -21.39 3.21 56.32
C ARG A 190 -20.74 1.84 56.03
N PRO A 191 -20.84 0.85 56.92
CA PRO A 191 -20.41 -0.51 56.59
C PRO A 191 -21.10 -1.01 55.33
N ALA A 192 -20.40 -1.80 54.52
CA ALA A 192 -20.97 -2.40 53.32
C ALA A 192 -22.17 -3.29 53.66
N VAL A 193 -23.26 -3.16 52.91
CA VAL A 193 -24.45 -4.04 53.09
C VAL A 193 -24.12 -5.47 52.71
N ASN A 194 -23.28 -5.65 51.70
CA ASN A 194 -22.73 -6.94 51.29
C ASN A 194 -21.19 -6.88 51.33
N PRO A 195 -20.54 -7.29 52.43
CA PRO A 195 -19.08 -7.26 52.54
C PRO A 195 -18.36 -8.22 51.59
N ASP A 196 -19.04 -9.28 51.13
CA ASP A 196 -18.44 -10.32 50.29
C ASP A 196 -18.49 -9.97 48.80
N SER A 197 -19.13 -8.86 48.41
CA SER A 197 -19.12 -8.41 47.02
C SER A 197 -17.84 -7.65 46.68
N TYR A 198 -17.34 -7.85 45.45
CA TYR A 198 -16.14 -7.14 44.97
C TYR A 198 -16.28 -5.61 44.99
N LEU A 199 -17.49 -5.11 44.69
CA LEU A 199 -17.83 -3.70 44.68
C LEU A 199 -18.94 -3.43 45.69
N VAL A 200 -18.88 -2.27 46.34
CA VAL A 200 -19.89 -1.82 47.30
C VAL A 200 -20.72 -0.68 46.73
N ASN A 201 -21.86 -0.38 47.37
CA ASN A 201 -22.68 0.74 46.91
C ASN A 201 -22.01 2.08 47.22
N ASP A 202 -22.44 3.11 46.49
CA ASP A 202 -21.94 4.45 46.64
C ASP A 202 -22.07 4.97 48.09
N GLY A 203 -20.93 5.29 48.71
CA GLY A 203 -20.86 5.81 50.09
C GLY A 203 -20.71 4.73 51.18
N GLU A 204 -20.71 3.45 50.80
CA GLU A 204 -20.33 2.34 51.68
C GLU A 204 -18.80 2.17 51.71
N GLN A 205 -18.27 1.68 52.83
CA GLN A 205 -16.86 1.35 52.97
C GLN A 205 -16.46 0.23 52.02
N GLY A 206 -15.41 0.43 51.23
CA GLY A 206 -14.95 -0.51 50.21
C GLY A 206 -14.73 0.14 48.84
N THR A 207 -14.37 -0.69 47.85
CA THR A 207 -14.12 -0.23 46.48
C THR A 207 -15.44 0.12 45.79
N GLN A 208 -15.53 1.34 45.29
CA GLN A 208 -16.71 1.88 44.63
C GLN A 208 -16.77 1.39 43.17
N GLY A 209 -17.98 1.30 42.61
CA GLY A 209 -18.17 0.98 41.20
C GLY A 209 -17.83 2.14 40.24
N ARG A 210 -17.66 3.35 40.76
CA ARG A 210 -17.26 4.54 39.98
C ARG A 210 -15.75 4.78 40.06
N THR A 211 -15.21 5.37 38.99
CA THR A 211 -13.82 5.84 38.93
C THR A 211 -13.76 7.35 38.93
N GLU A 212 -12.62 7.90 39.35
CA GLU A 212 -12.34 9.33 39.25
C GLU A 212 -11.63 9.60 37.91
N PRO A 213 -11.96 10.72 37.23
CA PRO A 213 -11.31 11.09 35.98
C PRO A 213 -9.87 11.56 36.20
N GLU A 214 -9.17 11.81 35.09
CA GLU A 214 -7.85 12.43 35.07
C GLU A 214 -7.88 13.84 35.71
N GLY A 215 -6.81 14.20 36.42
CA GLY A 215 -6.70 15.49 37.09
C GLY A 215 -5.98 15.46 38.44
N PHE A 216 -5.91 16.64 39.06
CA PHE A 216 -5.33 16.86 40.38
C PHE A 216 -6.42 16.79 41.45
N LEU A 217 -6.36 15.77 42.30
CA LEU A 217 -7.40 15.47 43.28
C LEU A 217 -6.89 15.71 44.71
N PHE A 218 -7.49 16.70 45.37
CA PHE A 218 -7.31 16.93 46.80
C PHE A 218 -8.18 15.94 47.56
N VAL A 219 -7.57 14.93 48.18
CA VAL A 219 -8.29 13.87 48.88
C VAL A 219 -7.78 13.69 50.29
N ASN A 220 -8.70 13.31 51.18
CA ASN A 220 -8.36 12.91 52.54
C ASN A 220 -8.11 11.39 52.57
N PRO A 221 -6.88 10.91 52.84
CA PRO A 221 -6.56 9.49 52.84
C PRO A 221 -7.33 8.67 53.88
N PHE A 222 -7.82 9.32 54.95
CA PHE A 222 -8.68 8.68 55.96
C PHE A 222 -10.14 8.52 55.51
N VAL A 223 -10.57 9.27 54.49
CA VAL A 223 -11.91 9.17 53.91
C VAL A 223 -11.90 8.23 52.71
N LYS A 224 -11.03 8.53 51.73
CA LYS A 224 -10.96 7.79 50.46
C LYS A 224 -9.52 7.69 49.96
N ARG A 225 -9.21 6.53 49.38
CA ARG A 225 -7.97 6.28 48.64
C ARG A 225 -8.30 6.20 47.16
N ILE A 226 -7.49 6.86 46.34
CA ILE A 226 -7.58 6.80 44.88
C ILE A 226 -6.32 6.14 44.36
N THR A 227 -6.48 5.01 43.67
CA THR A 227 -5.37 4.32 43.00
C THR A 227 -5.44 4.60 41.49
N PRO A 228 -4.52 5.39 40.93
CA PRO A 228 -4.50 5.65 39.49
C PRO A 228 -4.04 4.40 38.73
N ILE A 229 -4.83 3.97 37.75
CA ILE A 229 -4.52 2.83 36.88
C ILE A 229 -4.61 3.27 35.43
N SER A 230 -3.60 2.91 34.62
CA SER A 230 -3.61 3.14 33.18
C SER A 230 -4.72 2.32 32.51
N VAL A 231 -5.53 2.99 31.70
CA VAL A 231 -6.49 2.36 30.79
C VAL A 231 -6.04 2.45 29.33
N ARG A 232 -4.82 2.95 29.09
CA ARG A 232 -4.20 2.99 27.76
C ARG A 232 -3.92 1.58 27.26
N SER A 233 -3.73 1.43 25.95
CA SER A 233 -3.32 0.15 25.38
C SER A 233 -1.97 -0.29 25.96
N GLN A 234 -1.90 -1.58 26.29
CA GLN A 234 -0.73 -2.30 26.77
C GLN A 234 -0.39 -3.38 25.75
N GLN A 235 0.89 -3.70 25.63
CA GLN A 235 1.37 -4.76 24.75
C GLN A 235 2.06 -5.83 25.58
N PHE A 236 1.49 -7.03 25.60
CA PHE A 236 2.09 -8.20 26.23
C PHE A 236 2.80 -9.05 25.19
N GLN A 237 4.10 -9.25 25.35
CA GLN A 237 4.93 -10.03 24.42
C GLN A 237 5.02 -11.49 24.87
N MET A 238 4.58 -12.41 24.02
CA MET A 238 4.64 -13.86 24.24
C MET A 238 5.90 -14.42 23.58
N THR A 239 7.07 -14.10 24.14
CA THR A 239 8.38 -14.49 23.58
C THR A 239 9.26 -15.12 24.64
N GLY A 240 10.26 -15.92 24.22
CA GLY A 240 11.19 -16.55 25.16
C GLY A 240 10.47 -17.52 26.11
N ASP A 241 10.56 -17.28 27.42
CA ASP A 241 9.94 -18.13 28.45
C ASP A 241 8.41 -18.09 28.40
N ASP A 242 7.82 -16.98 27.91
CA ASP A 242 6.38 -16.82 27.71
C ASP A 242 5.90 -17.28 26.32
N SER A 243 6.79 -17.87 25.51
CA SER A 243 6.37 -18.51 24.27
C SER A 243 5.34 -19.61 24.53
N ILE A 244 4.33 -19.67 23.68
CA ILE A 244 3.22 -20.61 23.85
C ILE A 244 3.57 -21.90 23.13
N ARG A 245 3.38 -23.03 23.82
CA ARG A 245 3.51 -24.38 23.26
C ARG A 245 2.16 -25.07 23.22
N PHE A 246 1.82 -25.67 22.09
CA PHE A 246 0.58 -26.43 21.95
C PHE A 246 0.73 -27.57 20.93
N PRO A 247 -0.01 -28.67 21.10
CA PRO A 247 -0.02 -29.76 20.13
C PRO A 247 -0.86 -29.41 18.88
N SER A 248 -0.36 -29.77 17.71
CA SER A 248 -1.12 -29.83 16.46
C SER A 248 -2.06 -31.05 16.42
N SER A 249 -2.92 -31.13 15.40
CA SER A 249 -3.85 -32.26 15.19
C SER A 249 -3.15 -33.60 15.00
N ASP A 250 -1.93 -33.59 14.46
CA ASP A 250 -1.02 -34.72 14.27
C ASP A 250 -0.04 -34.92 15.44
N SER A 251 -0.32 -34.31 16.60
CA SER A 251 0.41 -34.50 17.87
C SER A 251 1.85 -33.98 17.91
N PHE A 252 2.21 -33.03 17.06
CA PHE A 252 3.49 -32.35 17.13
C PHE A 252 3.43 -31.10 18.01
N ASP A 253 4.49 -30.86 18.77
CA ASP A 253 4.59 -29.68 19.65
C ASP A 253 4.95 -28.43 18.84
N ILE A 254 4.00 -27.52 18.70
CA ILE A 254 4.17 -26.26 17.98
C ILE A 254 4.52 -25.18 18.99
N ARG A 255 5.61 -24.45 18.72
CA ARG A 255 5.97 -23.24 19.47
C ARG A 255 5.48 -22.01 18.73
N MET A 256 4.80 -21.13 19.44
CA MET A 256 4.26 -19.88 18.91
C MET A 256 4.80 -18.69 19.69
N GLU A 257 5.26 -17.68 18.95
CA GLU A 257 5.63 -16.38 19.48
C GLU A 257 4.76 -15.29 18.87
N GLY A 258 4.47 -14.27 19.65
CA GLY A 258 3.60 -13.18 19.21
C GLY A 258 3.44 -12.12 20.28
N PHE A 259 2.45 -11.26 20.08
CA PHE A 259 2.06 -10.30 21.11
C PHE A 259 0.55 -10.08 21.08
N VAL A 260 0.03 -9.67 22.23
CA VAL A 260 -1.36 -9.26 22.40
C VAL A 260 -1.37 -7.80 22.82
N GLU A 261 -2.02 -6.96 22.03
CA GLU A 261 -2.32 -5.58 22.41
C GLU A 261 -3.74 -5.51 22.98
N TRP A 262 -3.86 -4.95 24.17
CA TRP A 262 -5.10 -4.96 24.94
C TRP A 262 -5.24 -3.68 25.76
N SER A 263 -6.48 -3.34 26.10
CA SER A 263 -6.82 -2.20 26.97
C SER A 263 -7.89 -2.61 27.98
N ILE A 264 -7.97 -1.87 29.09
CA ILE A 264 -9.01 -2.10 30.11
C ILE A 264 -10.26 -1.33 29.70
N ILE A 265 -11.42 -1.98 29.72
CA ILE A 265 -12.71 -1.29 29.55
C ILE A 265 -12.94 -0.41 30.79
N PRO A 266 -12.99 0.94 30.65
CA PRO A 266 -12.97 1.84 31.81
C PRO A 266 -14.08 1.60 32.83
N ASP A 267 -15.28 1.22 32.39
CA ASP A 267 -16.44 0.95 33.25
C ASP A 267 -16.27 -0.32 34.10
N LYS A 268 -15.40 -1.24 33.68
CA LYS A 268 -15.10 -2.49 34.40
C LYS A 268 -13.87 -2.39 35.29
N LEU A 269 -13.09 -1.30 35.17
CA LEU A 269 -11.82 -1.14 35.88
C LEU A 269 -11.94 -1.39 37.40
N PRO A 270 -12.92 -0.86 38.15
CA PRO A 270 -13.00 -1.13 39.58
C PRO A 270 -13.17 -2.60 39.92
N LEU A 271 -13.99 -3.32 39.14
CA LEU A 271 -14.24 -4.74 39.34
C LEU A 271 -12.96 -5.55 39.11
N ILE A 272 -12.30 -5.29 37.97
CA ILE A 272 -11.06 -5.95 37.58
C ILE A 272 -9.94 -5.66 38.59
N TYR A 273 -9.87 -4.43 39.10
CA TYR A 273 -8.90 -4.05 40.12
C TYR A 273 -9.05 -4.90 41.38
N VAL A 274 -10.26 -5.05 41.92
CA VAL A 274 -10.45 -5.87 43.15
C VAL A 274 -10.21 -7.36 42.88
N GLN A 275 -10.54 -7.85 41.67
CA GLN A 275 -10.39 -9.25 41.32
C GLN A 275 -8.92 -9.68 41.13
N TYR A 276 -8.09 -8.82 40.54
CA TYR A 276 -6.76 -9.21 40.07
C TYR A 276 -5.60 -8.42 40.67
N ALA A 277 -5.81 -7.19 41.14
CA ALA A 277 -4.72 -6.35 41.63
C ALA A 277 -4.12 -6.90 42.93
N GLU A 278 -2.79 -6.83 43.04
CA GLU A 278 -2.08 -7.09 44.29
C GLU A 278 -1.06 -5.98 44.52
N GLY A 279 -0.88 -5.57 45.78
CA GLY A 279 0.05 -4.50 46.14
C GLY A 279 -0.22 -3.14 45.48
N GLY A 280 -1.42 -2.93 44.92
CA GLY A 280 -1.79 -1.72 44.17
C GLY A 280 -1.42 -1.74 42.69
N ALA A 281 -0.73 -2.78 42.20
CA ALA A 281 -0.47 -2.99 40.78
C ALA A 281 -1.56 -3.88 40.16
N LEU A 282 -1.99 -3.55 38.93
CA LEU A 282 -2.99 -4.34 38.20
C LEU A 282 -2.44 -4.96 36.91
N ILE A 283 -1.72 -4.18 36.10
CA ILE A 283 -1.31 -4.59 34.74
C ILE A 283 -0.54 -5.92 34.72
N PRO A 284 0.51 -6.14 35.54
CA PRO A 284 1.26 -7.40 35.50
C PRO A 284 0.40 -8.61 35.85
N PHE A 285 -0.56 -8.44 36.77
CA PHE A 285 -1.45 -9.52 37.19
C PHE A 285 -2.51 -9.84 36.14
N LEU A 286 -2.94 -8.87 35.33
CA LEU A 286 -3.81 -9.15 34.19
C LEU A 286 -3.07 -9.94 33.11
N GLU A 287 -1.81 -9.61 32.86
CA GLU A 287 -0.96 -10.36 31.92
C GLU A 287 -0.80 -11.82 32.39
N GLU A 288 -0.41 -12.01 33.65
CA GLU A 288 -0.14 -13.33 34.23
C GLU A 288 -1.40 -14.18 34.43
N LYS A 289 -2.51 -13.59 34.90
CA LYS A 289 -3.71 -14.34 35.33
C LYS A 289 -4.82 -14.38 34.29
N VAL A 290 -4.78 -13.51 33.28
CA VAL A 290 -5.85 -13.43 32.27
C VAL A 290 -5.29 -13.59 30.86
N ILE A 291 -4.45 -12.66 30.39
CA ILE A 291 -4.00 -12.60 28.99
C ILE A 291 -3.22 -13.86 28.61
N LEU A 292 -2.18 -14.21 29.37
CA LEU A 292 -1.31 -15.35 29.07
C LEU A 292 -2.06 -16.69 29.20
N PRO A 293 -2.85 -16.96 30.27
CA PRO A 293 -3.63 -18.19 30.37
C PRO A 293 -4.66 -18.35 29.25
N TYR A 294 -5.37 -17.28 28.88
CA TYR A 294 -6.35 -17.34 27.78
C TYR A 294 -5.64 -17.53 26.44
N SER A 295 -4.52 -16.83 26.21
CA SER A 295 -3.71 -17.01 25.02
C SER A 295 -3.23 -18.45 24.89
N ARG A 296 -2.72 -19.06 25.97
CA ARG A 296 -2.31 -20.48 25.98
C ARG A 296 -3.49 -21.42 25.68
N SER A 297 -4.63 -21.19 26.32
CA SER A 297 -5.84 -22.01 26.14
C SER A 297 -6.38 -21.96 24.71
N PHE A 298 -6.54 -20.76 24.15
CA PHE A 298 -7.07 -20.59 22.80
C PHE A 298 -6.07 -20.98 21.72
N SER A 299 -4.77 -20.78 21.94
CA SER A 299 -3.74 -21.32 21.03
C SER A 299 -3.82 -22.83 20.96
N ARG A 300 -4.04 -23.51 22.10
CA ARG A 300 -4.22 -24.97 22.13
C ARG A 300 -5.50 -25.43 21.46
N LEU A 301 -6.63 -24.75 21.73
CA LEU A 301 -7.94 -25.12 21.20
C LEU A 301 -8.06 -24.90 19.68
N VAL A 302 -7.52 -23.78 19.19
CA VAL A 302 -7.49 -23.48 17.76
C VAL A 302 -6.40 -24.31 17.10
N GLY A 303 -5.21 -24.38 17.70
CA GLY A 303 -4.05 -25.07 17.14
C GLY A 303 -4.23 -26.57 16.95
N SER A 304 -5.00 -27.24 17.80
CA SER A 304 -5.29 -28.67 17.66
C SER A 304 -6.15 -29.02 16.44
N GLN A 305 -6.69 -28.02 15.73
CA GLN A 305 -7.49 -28.22 14.51
C GLN A 305 -6.62 -28.25 13.24
N TYR A 306 -5.37 -27.80 13.34
CA TYR A 306 -4.43 -27.68 12.23
C TYR A 306 -3.31 -28.71 12.35
N SER A 307 -2.83 -29.24 11.22
CA SER A 307 -1.66 -30.11 11.19
C SER A 307 -0.36 -29.32 11.33
N ALA A 308 0.75 -29.96 11.71
CA ALA A 308 2.05 -29.30 11.77
C ALA A 308 2.47 -28.66 10.44
N ARG A 309 2.07 -29.27 9.31
CA ARG A 309 2.32 -28.75 7.96
C ARG A 309 1.57 -27.45 7.68
N ASP A 310 0.37 -27.30 8.20
CA ASP A 310 -0.45 -26.11 8.01
C ASP A 310 0.18 -24.87 8.63
N PHE A 311 1.01 -25.04 9.67
CA PHE A 311 1.80 -23.97 10.27
C PHE A 311 3.06 -23.60 9.48
N ILE A 312 3.27 -24.14 8.28
CA ILE A 312 4.36 -23.74 7.38
C ILE A 312 3.80 -22.82 6.28
N SER A 313 2.58 -23.06 5.79
CA SER A 313 1.95 -22.26 4.73
C SER A 313 1.40 -20.93 5.24
N GLY A 314 1.67 -19.84 4.50
CA GLY A 314 1.26 -18.48 4.88
C GLY A 314 -0.26 -18.30 5.04
N ASP A 315 -1.07 -18.86 4.14
CA ASP A 315 -2.52 -18.70 4.17
C ASP A 315 -3.18 -19.30 5.42
N THR A 316 -2.69 -20.45 5.86
CA THR A 316 -3.26 -21.15 7.00
C THR A 316 -2.85 -20.50 8.32
N LYS A 317 -1.63 -19.93 8.40
CA LYS A 317 -1.21 -19.08 9.52
C LYS A 317 -2.13 -17.89 9.74
N LEU A 318 -2.57 -17.24 8.65
CA LEU A 318 -3.49 -16.10 8.73
C LEU A 318 -4.87 -16.51 9.26
N ARG A 319 -5.39 -17.68 8.84
CA ARG A 319 -6.65 -18.22 9.36
C ARG A 319 -6.56 -18.55 10.85
N PHE A 320 -5.48 -19.24 11.25
CA PHE A 320 -5.21 -19.54 12.64
C PHE A 320 -5.16 -18.25 13.49
N GLN A 321 -4.44 -17.22 13.04
CA GLN A 321 -4.35 -15.95 13.76
C GLN A 321 -5.73 -15.29 13.93
N ALA A 322 -6.54 -15.24 12.85
CA ALA A 322 -7.87 -14.64 12.91
C ALA A 322 -8.81 -15.39 13.88
N GLU A 323 -8.77 -16.72 13.89
CA GLU A 323 -9.56 -17.54 14.82
C GLU A 323 -9.09 -17.38 16.27
N PHE A 324 -7.76 -17.39 16.48
CA PHE A 324 -7.15 -17.16 17.78
C PHE A 324 -7.52 -15.78 18.35
N GLU A 325 -7.35 -14.72 17.56
CA GLU A 325 -7.71 -13.35 17.94
C GLU A 325 -9.20 -13.24 18.28
N SER A 326 -10.07 -13.81 17.45
CA SER A 326 -11.52 -13.79 17.66
C SER A 326 -11.92 -14.45 18.99
N LYS A 327 -11.38 -15.64 19.28
CA LYS A 327 -11.64 -16.36 20.53
C LYS A 327 -11.10 -15.62 21.75
N LEU A 328 -9.88 -15.09 21.65
CA LEU A 328 -9.26 -14.32 22.72
C LEU A 328 -10.06 -13.05 23.02
N ARG A 329 -10.47 -12.30 21.98
CA ARG A 329 -11.30 -11.10 22.11
C ARG A 329 -12.63 -11.40 22.78
N GLU A 330 -13.33 -12.46 22.36
CA GLU A 330 -14.63 -12.83 22.96
C GLU A 330 -14.51 -13.17 24.45
N ALA A 331 -13.47 -13.89 24.85
CA ALA A 331 -13.28 -14.33 26.23
C ALA A 331 -12.79 -13.19 27.13
N CYS A 332 -11.83 -12.39 26.68
CA CYS A 332 -11.30 -11.25 27.44
C CYS A 332 -12.36 -10.15 27.62
N ALA A 333 -13.22 -9.92 26.62
CA ALA A 333 -14.30 -8.94 26.73
C ALA A 333 -15.25 -9.24 27.90
N LYS A 334 -15.51 -10.52 28.19
CA LYS A 334 -16.32 -10.96 29.34
C LYS A 334 -15.66 -10.63 30.69
N GLN A 335 -14.33 -10.56 30.72
CA GLN A 335 -13.54 -10.14 31.89
C GLN A 335 -13.36 -8.62 31.98
N GLY A 336 -13.92 -7.85 31.04
CA GLY A 336 -13.75 -6.39 30.99
C GLY A 336 -12.44 -5.92 30.37
N ILE A 337 -11.78 -6.77 29.58
CA ILE A 337 -10.56 -6.46 28.83
C ILE A 337 -10.89 -6.44 27.34
N GLU A 338 -10.50 -5.37 26.65
CA GLU A 338 -10.65 -5.25 25.20
C GLU A 338 -9.35 -5.69 24.51
N ILE A 339 -9.45 -6.62 23.57
CA ILE A 339 -8.31 -7.05 22.74
C ILE A 339 -8.35 -6.25 21.44
N LEU A 340 -7.36 -5.38 21.28
CA LEU A 340 -7.19 -4.55 20.08
C LEU A 340 -6.66 -5.41 18.93
N GLN A 341 -5.57 -6.14 19.17
CA GLN A 341 -5.00 -7.07 18.21
C GLN A 341 -4.24 -8.19 18.90
N ALA A 342 -4.21 -9.38 18.28
CA ALA A 342 -3.39 -10.50 18.73
C ALA A 342 -2.63 -11.06 17.52
N LEU A 343 -1.36 -10.69 17.42
CA LEU A 343 -0.53 -11.04 16.27
C LEU A 343 0.40 -12.19 16.59
N VAL A 344 0.45 -13.15 15.67
CA VAL A 344 1.35 -14.28 15.73
C VAL A 344 2.54 -13.97 14.84
N ARG A 345 3.71 -13.79 15.44
CA ARG A 345 4.93 -13.40 14.73
C ARG A 345 5.61 -14.61 14.12
N ASP A 346 5.80 -15.65 14.92
CA ASP A 346 6.49 -16.87 14.48
C ASP A 346 5.76 -18.11 14.99
N ILE A 347 5.75 -19.14 14.15
CA ILE A 347 5.21 -20.46 14.46
C ILE A 347 6.25 -21.46 14.00
N VAL A 348 6.85 -22.14 14.97
CA VAL A 348 7.96 -23.06 14.77
C VAL A 348 7.49 -24.48 15.09
N PRO A 349 7.24 -25.31 14.07
CA PRO A 349 7.12 -26.75 14.23
C PRO A 349 8.45 -27.39 14.66
N PRO A 350 8.46 -28.63 15.20
CA PRO A 350 9.69 -29.33 15.54
C PRO A 350 10.58 -29.60 14.32
N ASP A 351 11.90 -29.52 14.51
CA ASP A 351 12.89 -29.68 13.43
C ASP A 351 12.77 -31.05 12.71
N ALA A 352 12.36 -32.10 13.44
CA ALA A 352 12.21 -33.46 12.92
C ALA A 352 11.25 -33.60 11.70
N ILE A 353 10.33 -32.66 11.51
CA ILE A 353 9.43 -32.63 10.34
C ILE A 353 9.72 -31.46 9.41
N LYS A 354 10.23 -30.36 9.97
CA LYS A 354 10.56 -29.16 9.22
C LYS A 354 11.48 -29.50 8.05
N ASP A 355 12.52 -30.27 8.30
CA ASP A 355 13.53 -30.59 7.29
C ASP A 355 12.94 -31.51 6.19
N PRO A 356 12.29 -32.67 6.50
CA PRO A 356 11.67 -33.50 5.47
C PRO A 356 10.57 -32.80 4.65
N ILE A 357 9.80 -31.89 5.25
CA ILE A 357 8.76 -31.14 4.53
C ILE A 357 9.41 -30.10 3.60
N ASN A 358 10.40 -29.36 4.09
CA ASN A 358 11.15 -28.40 3.28
C ASN A 358 11.85 -29.11 2.12
N GLU A 359 12.50 -30.25 2.37
CA GLU A 359 13.13 -31.07 1.33
C GLU A 359 12.12 -31.57 0.30
N ARG A 360 10.94 -32.03 0.72
CA ARG A 360 9.86 -32.44 -0.19
C ARG A 360 9.33 -31.28 -1.03
N GLU A 361 9.20 -30.09 -0.44
CA GLU A 361 8.71 -28.91 -1.16
C GLU A 361 9.76 -28.40 -2.17
N ILE A 362 11.05 -28.40 -1.80
CA ILE A 362 12.17 -28.12 -2.71
C ILE A 362 12.20 -29.16 -3.84
N ALA A 363 12.04 -30.45 -3.52
CA ALA A 363 12.00 -31.51 -4.52
C ALA A 363 10.83 -31.33 -5.49
N ARG A 364 9.65 -30.94 -5.00
CA ARG A 364 8.50 -30.60 -5.86
C ARG A 364 8.77 -29.42 -6.76
N GLN A 365 9.35 -28.34 -6.23
CA GLN A 365 9.75 -27.18 -7.04
C GLN A 365 10.77 -27.58 -8.11
N GLN A 366 11.70 -28.47 -7.78
CA GLN A 366 12.70 -28.98 -8.71
C GLN A 366 12.11 -29.91 -9.77
N ILE A 367 11.12 -30.74 -9.42
CA ILE A 367 10.35 -31.52 -10.40
C ILE A 367 9.62 -30.58 -11.38
N ASN A 368 8.94 -29.54 -10.86
CA ASN A 368 8.23 -28.57 -11.69
C ASN A 368 9.18 -27.80 -12.62
N SER A 369 10.35 -27.39 -12.12
CA SER A 369 11.34 -26.68 -12.95
C SER A 369 11.94 -27.59 -14.02
N LEU A 370 12.23 -28.85 -13.70
CA LEU A 370 12.68 -29.86 -14.67
C LEU A 370 11.60 -30.14 -15.72
N GLN A 371 10.32 -30.24 -15.34
CA GLN A 371 9.22 -30.39 -16.29
C GLN A 371 9.13 -29.19 -17.24
N GLN A 372 9.27 -27.96 -16.73
CA GLN A 372 9.32 -26.77 -17.59
C GLN A 372 10.53 -26.79 -18.53
N GLN A 373 11.71 -27.21 -18.06
CA GLN A 373 12.90 -27.35 -18.90
C GLN A 373 12.70 -28.41 -19.99
N ILE A 374 12.12 -29.57 -19.66
CA ILE A 374 11.79 -30.62 -20.63
C ILE A 374 10.82 -30.08 -21.68
N GLN A 375 9.78 -29.35 -21.26
CA GLN A 375 8.81 -28.74 -22.18
C GLN A 375 9.48 -27.75 -23.13
N VAL A 376 10.32 -26.85 -22.60
CA VAL A 376 11.08 -25.89 -23.42
C VAL A 376 12.02 -26.61 -24.38
N ALA A 377 12.74 -27.64 -23.92
CA ALA A 377 13.64 -28.43 -24.75
C ALA A 377 12.88 -29.16 -25.87
N HIS A 378 11.71 -29.74 -25.58
CA HIS A 378 10.85 -30.37 -26.58
C HIS A 378 10.39 -29.36 -27.64
N SER A 379 9.88 -28.20 -27.22
CA SER A 379 9.47 -27.13 -28.14
C SER A 379 10.64 -26.58 -28.96
N GLN A 380 11.84 -26.46 -28.38
CA GLN A 380 13.05 -26.07 -29.12
C GLN A 380 13.47 -27.14 -30.13
N ALA A 381 13.40 -28.43 -29.78
CA ALA A 381 13.71 -29.53 -30.69
C ALA A 381 12.71 -29.61 -31.86
N GLU A 382 11.42 -29.41 -31.60
CA GLU A 382 10.39 -29.31 -32.64
C GLU A 382 10.65 -28.11 -33.56
N LEU A 383 10.95 -26.95 -33.00
CA LEU A 383 11.27 -25.75 -33.79
C LEU A 383 12.52 -25.96 -34.65
N ALA A 384 13.58 -26.56 -34.09
CA ALA A 384 14.79 -26.90 -34.83
C ALA A 384 14.49 -27.85 -35.99
N THR A 385 13.69 -28.90 -35.74
CA THR A 385 13.25 -29.84 -36.78
C THR A 385 12.44 -29.14 -37.87
N GLN A 386 11.54 -28.22 -37.51
CA GLN A 386 10.77 -27.42 -38.47
C GLN A 386 11.66 -26.50 -39.30
N VAL A 387 12.66 -25.86 -38.68
CA VAL A 387 13.63 -25.01 -39.37
C VAL A 387 14.47 -25.85 -40.35
N GLU A 388 14.96 -27.02 -39.93
CA GLU A 388 15.73 -27.95 -40.77
C GLU A 388 14.90 -28.47 -41.97
N LEU A 389 13.64 -28.82 -41.76
CA LEU A 389 12.72 -29.18 -42.84
C LEU A 389 12.47 -27.98 -43.77
N GLY A 390 12.38 -26.77 -43.22
CA GLY A 390 12.27 -25.53 -43.98
C GLY A 390 13.48 -25.27 -44.88
N THR A 391 14.70 -25.43 -44.35
CA THR A 391 15.95 -25.28 -45.12
C THR A 391 16.10 -26.38 -46.17
N GLN A 392 15.75 -27.62 -45.84
CA GLN A 392 15.75 -28.74 -46.79
C GLN A 392 14.75 -28.50 -47.93
N ASN A 393 13.53 -28.05 -47.62
CA ASN A 393 12.53 -27.71 -48.63
C ASN A 393 12.95 -26.52 -49.50
N GLN A 394 13.63 -25.51 -48.93
CA GLN A 394 14.22 -24.43 -49.72
C GLN A 394 15.31 -24.93 -50.67
N ALA A 395 16.21 -25.81 -50.21
CA ALA A 395 17.24 -26.40 -51.04
C ALA A 395 16.66 -27.26 -52.18
N ILE A 396 15.62 -28.05 -51.91
CA ILE A 396 14.86 -28.80 -52.92
C ILE A 396 14.20 -27.83 -53.91
N GLY A 397 13.60 -26.74 -53.42
CA GLY A 397 13.01 -25.70 -54.25
C GLY A 397 14.03 -25.03 -55.18
N GLU A 398 15.24 -24.75 -54.71
CA GLU A 398 16.34 -24.23 -55.53
C GLU A 398 16.85 -25.22 -56.56
N ALA A 399 17.01 -26.50 -56.18
CA ALA A 399 17.39 -27.56 -57.11
C ALA A 399 16.33 -27.72 -58.22
N ASN A 400 15.05 -27.75 -57.85
CA ASN A 400 13.94 -27.82 -58.80
C ASN A 400 13.90 -26.60 -59.73
N ARG A 401 14.14 -25.38 -59.21
CA ARG A 401 14.25 -24.18 -60.05
C ARG A 401 15.37 -24.30 -61.08
N LYS A 402 16.54 -24.83 -60.70
CA LYS A 402 17.65 -25.07 -61.64
C LYS A 402 17.27 -26.09 -62.71
N VAL A 403 16.62 -27.19 -62.35
CA VAL A 403 16.14 -28.19 -63.31
C VAL A 403 15.14 -27.56 -64.28
N VAL A 404 14.16 -26.80 -63.80
CA VAL A 404 13.17 -26.10 -64.65
C VAL A 404 13.84 -25.08 -65.58
N GLN A 405 14.84 -24.33 -65.11
CA GLN A 405 15.59 -23.40 -65.95
C GLN A 405 16.35 -24.12 -67.08
N VAL A 406 17.00 -25.25 -66.77
CA VAL A 406 17.71 -26.06 -67.77
C VAL A 406 16.73 -26.64 -68.80
N VAL A 407 15.60 -27.19 -68.36
CA VAL A 407 14.56 -27.74 -69.25
C VAL A 407 13.96 -26.63 -70.12
N LYS A 408 13.57 -25.49 -69.56
CA LYS A 408 13.03 -24.36 -70.35
C LYS A 408 14.02 -23.81 -71.37
N LYS A 409 15.31 -23.75 -71.02
CA LYS A 409 16.35 -23.32 -71.96
C LYS A 409 16.48 -24.32 -73.10
N ALA A 410 16.48 -25.62 -72.80
CA ALA A 410 16.50 -26.66 -73.82
C ALA A 410 15.23 -26.64 -74.71
N GLU A 411 14.06 -26.36 -74.15
CA GLU A 411 12.81 -26.16 -74.89
C GLU A 411 12.89 -24.94 -75.80
N GLN A 412 13.36 -23.80 -75.29
CA GLN A 412 13.58 -22.59 -76.10
C GLN A 412 14.56 -22.84 -77.24
N ASP A 413 15.69 -23.50 -76.98
CA ASP A 413 16.69 -23.82 -78.00
C ASP A 413 16.09 -24.74 -79.10
N ARG A 414 15.28 -25.74 -78.71
CA ARG A 414 14.53 -26.59 -79.64
C ARG A 414 13.54 -25.78 -80.47
N ASP A 415 12.78 -24.89 -79.85
CA ASP A 415 11.75 -24.10 -80.53
C ASP A 415 12.37 -23.09 -81.52
N VAL A 416 13.50 -22.49 -81.17
CA VAL A 416 14.30 -21.65 -82.10
C VAL A 416 14.80 -22.48 -83.27
N ALA A 417 15.30 -23.70 -83.03
CA ALA A 417 15.76 -24.59 -84.10
C ALA A 417 14.61 -25.02 -85.04
N LEU A 418 13.44 -25.37 -84.50
CA LEU A 418 12.24 -25.68 -85.29
C LEU A 418 11.78 -24.48 -86.13
N THR A 419 11.74 -23.28 -85.53
CA THR A 419 11.36 -22.05 -86.23
C THR A 419 12.30 -21.76 -87.38
N LYS A 420 13.61 -21.95 -87.18
CA LYS A 420 14.62 -21.77 -88.23
C LYS A 420 14.46 -22.81 -89.36
N ALA A 421 14.23 -24.06 -89.01
CA ALA A 421 13.97 -25.12 -89.99
C ALA A 421 12.70 -24.85 -90.80
N GLN A 422 11.65 -24.31 -90.17
CA GLN A 422 10.41 -23.92 -90.83
C GLN A 422 10.64 -22.74 -91.79
N GLN A 423 11.38 -21.70 -91.36
CA GLN A 423 11.77 -20.60 -92.25
C GLN A 423 12.58 -21.07 -93.45
N ASP A 424 13.54 -21.99 -93.24
CA ASP A 424 14.35 -22.53 -94.33
C ASP A 424 13.49 -23.33 -95.33
N LEU A 425 12.49 -24.08 -94.84
CA LEU A 425 11.49 -24.76 -95.68
C LEU A 425 10.65 -23.76 -96.49
N ASP A 426 10.14 -22.70 -95.85
CA ASP A 426 9.32 -21.68 -96.50
C ASP A 426 10.12 -20.94 -97.59
N VAL A 427 11.40 -20.61 -97.33
CA VAL A 427 12.31 -20.01 -98.32
C VAL A 427 12.56 -20.96 -99.49
N ALA A 428 12.74 -22.25 -99.22
CA ALA A 428 12.93 -23.26 -100.26
C ALA A 428 11.68 -23.43 -101.13
N GLN A 429 10.48 -23.43 -100.55
CA GLN A 429 9.21 -23.45 -101.28
C GLN A 429 9.03 -22.19 -102.14
N LEU A 430 9.28 -21.01 -101.58
CA LEU A 430 9.21 -19.76 -102.34
C LEU A 430 10.17 -19.76 -103.54
N ARG A 431 11.38 -20.32 -103.38
CA ARG A 431 12.34 -20.49 -104.48
C ARG A 431 11.86 -21.50 -105.53
N LEU A 432 11.24 -22.60 -105.11
CA LEU A 432 10.65 -23.58 -106.02
C LEU A 432 9.53 -22.93 -106.86
N ASP A 433 8.62 -22.20 -106.21
CA ASP A 433 7.51 -21.51 -106.87
C ASP A 433 8.03 -20.44 -107.84
N ALA A 434 9.03 -19.65 -107.43
CA ALA A 434 9.67 -18.67 -108.30
C ALA A 434 10.33 -19.31 -109.53
N ALA A 435 11.03 -20.44 -109.35
CA ALA A 435 11.65 -21.18 -110.45
C ALA A 435 10.61 -21.79 -111.40
N GLN A 436 9.46 -22.27 -110.88
CA GLN A 436 8.35 -22.74 -111.71
C GLN A 436 7.72 -21.60 -112.52
N GLN A 437 7.44 -20.46 -111.88
CA GLN A 437 6.90 -19.30 -112.59
C GLN A 437 7.87 -18.76 -113.65
N GLU A 438 9.17 -18.79 -113.38
CA GLU A 438 10.20 -18.38 -114.35
C GLU A 438 10.29 -19.37 -115.53
N ALA A 439 10.17 -20.68 -115.26
CA ALA A 439 10.07 -21.70 -116.30
C ALA A 439 8.81 -21.52 -117.17
N ASP A 440 7.65 -21.31 -116.55
CA ASP A 440 6.39 -21.07 -117.24
C ASP A 440 6.44 -19.78 -118.09
N ALA A 441 7.01 -18.70 -117.55
CA ALA A 441 7.22 -17.46 -118.28
C ALA A 441 8.15 -17.64 -119.48
N THR A 442 9.19 -18.48 -119.36
CA THR A 442 10.12 -18.80 -120.45
C THR A 442 9.44 -19.60 -121.55
N VAL A 443 8.64 -20.61 -121.20
CA VAL A 443 7.85 -21.40 -122.17
C VAL A 443 6.82 -20.51 -122.87
N ALA A 444 6.11 -19.66 -122.14
CA ALA A 444 5.13 -18.73 -122.70
C ALA A 444 5.80 -17.71 -123.65
N ARG A 445 6.97 -17.17 -123.28
CA ARG A 445 7.76 -16.27 -124.14
C ARG A 445 8.22 -17.01 -125.40
N GLY A 446 8.73 -18.24 -125.29
CA GLY A 446 9.15 -19.05 -126.44
C GLY A 446 7.99 -19.39 -127.39
N GLN A 447 6.80 -19.71 -126.86
CA GLN A 447 5.60 -19.92 -127.68
C GLN A 447 5.12 -18.65 -128.38
N ALA A 448 5.20 -17.50 -127.69
CA ALA A 448 4.88 -16.20 -128.29
C ALA A 448 5.85 -15.84 -129.42
N GLU A 449 7.17 -16.01 -129.22
CA GLU A 449 8.20 -15.80 -130.25
C GLU A 449 8.01 -16.73 -131.45
N ALA A 450 7.72 -18.02 -131.21
CA ALA A 450 7.42 -18.97 -132.27
C ALA A 450 6.17 -18.58 -133.08
N ASN A 451 5.12 -18.11 -132.41
CA ASN A 451 3.90 -17.63 -133.07
C ASN A 451 4.14 -16.37 -133.91
N VAL A 452 4.92 -15.40 -133.40
CA VAL A 452 5.29 -14.19 -134.16
C VAL A 452 6.09 -14.58 -135.40
N LEU A 453 7.08 -15.47 -135.27
CA LEU A 453 7.89 -15.93 -136.39
C LEU A 453 7.05 -16.66 -137.44
N LEU A 454 6.12 -17.52 -137.02
CA LEU A 454 5.22 -18.24 -137.93
C LEU A 454 4.31 -17.28 -138.69
N LEU A 455 3.71 -16.32 -137.99
CA LEU A 455 2.88 -15.27 -138.61
C LEU A 455 3.68 -14.43 -139.61
N GLN A 456 4.92 -14.06 -139.27
CA GLN A 456 5.80 -13.28 -140.14
C GLN A 456 6.19 -14.06 -141.40
N LYS A 457 6.58 -15.34 -141.25
CA LYS A 457 6.91 -16.23 -142.38
C LYS A 457 5.69 -16.52 -143.25
N LYS A 458 4.51 -16.63 -142.66
CA LYS A 458 3.24 -16.79 -143.41
C LYS A 458 2.90 -15.52 -144.20
N ALA A 459 3.11 -14.34 -143.61
CA ALA A 459 2.93 -13.06 -144.29
C ALA A 459 3.94 -12.80 -145.43
N GLU A 460 5.13 -13.40 -145.39
CA GLU A 460 6.09 -13.38 -146.52
C GLU A 460 5.68 -14.39 -147.62
N ALA A 461 5.18 -15.56 -147.24
CA ALA A 461 4.85 -16.64 -148.17
C ALA A 461 3.54 -16.40 -148.93
N ASP A 462 2.51 -15.85 -148.29
CA ASP A 462 1.18 -15.68 -148.89
C ASP A 462 1.17 -14.74 -150.11
N PRO A 463 1.80 -13.54 -150.08
CA PRO A 463 1.91 -12.67 -151.26
C PRO A 463 2.74 -13.32 -152.38
N LEU A 464 3.80 -14.05 -152.02
CA LEU A 464 4.62 -14.77 -152.99
C LEU A 464 3.80 -15.87 -153.67
N ARG A 465 2.98 -16.59 -152.91
CA ARG A 465 2.08 -17.64 -153.42
C ARG A 465 1.02 -17.05 -154.34
N GLU A 466 0.42 -15.92 -153.99
CA GLU A 466 -0.55 -15.25 -154.87
C GLU A 466 0.10 -14.72 -156.15
N GLN A 467 1.32 -14.17 -156.07
CA GLN A 467 2.08 -13.79 -157.26
C GLN A 467 2.36 -14.99 -158.15
N VAL A 468 2.81 -16.12 -157.60
CA VAL A 468 3.03 -17.35 -158.39
C VAL A 468 1.73 -17.88 -159.02
N LEU A 469 0.61 -17.86 -158.29
CA LEU A 469 -0.69 -18.27 -158.81
C LEU A 469 -1.18 -17.39 -159.97
N ALA A 470 -0.91 -16.08 -159.93
CA ALA A 470 -1.28 -15.17 -161.01
C ALA A 470 -0.55 -15.46 -162.34
N PHE A 471 0.62 -16.10 -162.30
CA PHE A 471 1.41 -16.48 -163.49
C PHE A 471 1.21 -17.94 -163.94
N GLY A 472 0.35 -18.70 -163.27
CA GLY A 472 -0.03 -20.08 -163.64
C GLY A 472 1.01 -21.16 -163.34
N ASP A 473 2.31 -20.86 -163.42
CA ASP A 473 3.43 -21.77 -163.15
C ASP A 473 4.65 -21.03 -162.57
N GLY A 474 5.35 -21.67 -161.63
CA GLY A 474 6.53 -21.10 -160.95
C GLY A 474 7.76 -20.91 -161.85
N GLY A 475 7.92 -21.74 -162.89
CA GLY A 475 8.99 -21.58 -163.88
C GLY A 475 8.84 -20.29 -164.68
N THR A 476 7.61 -19.97 -165.07
CA THR A 476 7.29 -18.74 -165.80
C THR A 476 7.52 -17.48 -164.95
N PHE A 477 7.14 -17.48 -163.67
CA PHE A 477 7.41 -16.37 -162.75
C PHE A 477 8.93 -16.13 -162.56
N ALA A 478 9.71 -17.20 -162.38
CA ALA A 478 11.16 -17.10 -162.24
C ALA A 478 11.81 -16.50 -163.50
N GLN A 479 11.31 -16.84 -164.69
CA GLN A 479 11.79 -16.28 -165.96
C GLN A 479 11.51 -14.77 -166.06
N TYR A 480 10.29 -14.34 -165.71
CA TYR A 480 9.95 -12.91 -165.66
C TYR A 480 10.80 -12.15 -164.63
N PHE A 481 10.91 -12.68 -163.41
CA PHE A 481 11.69 -12.04 -162.35
C PHE A 481 13.18 -11.94 -162.70
N PHE A 482 13.73 -12.96 -163.36
CA PHE A 482 15.10 -12.98 -163.86
C PHE A 482 15.30 -11.91 -164.93
N TYR A 483 14.41 -11.79 -165.93
CA TYR A 483 14.49 -10.72 -166.93
C TYR A 483 14.37 -9.34 -166.29
N GLN A 484 13.49 -9.15 -165.30
CA GLN A 484 13.33 -7.88 -164.61
C GLN A 484 14.59 -7.45 -163.83
N LYS A 485 15.34 -8.41 -163.26
CA LYS A 485 16.56 -8.12 -162.50
C LYS A 485 17.84 -8.01 -163.35
N LEU A 486 17.92 -8.68 -164.50
CA LEU A 486 19.12 -8.67 -165.35
C LEU A 486 19.09 -7.68 -166.51
N ALA A 487 17.92 -7.30 -167.03
CA ALA A 487 17.81 -6.40 -168.19
C ALA A 487 18.43 -4.99 -168.00
N PRO A 488 18.48 -4.38 -166.79
CA PRO A 488 19.16 -3.08 -166.63
C PRO A 488 20.69 -3.14 -166.77
N SER A 489 21.29 -4.35 -166.73
CA SER A 489 22.71 -4.53 -166.40
C SER A 489 23.60 -4.99 -167.57
N VAL A 490 23.05 -5.28 -168.75
CA VAL A 490 23.81 -5.89 -169.85
C VAL A 490 23.86 -4.96 -171.05
N LYS A 491 25.00 -4.26 -171.23
CA LYS A 491 25.22 -3.29 -172.32
C LYS A 491 26.06 -3.79 -173.51
N THR A 492 26.87 -4.85 -173.38
CA THR A 492 27.62 -5.43 -174.53
C THR A 492 28.11 -6.85 -174.24
N ILE A 493 28.08 -7.74 -175.25
CA ILE A 493 28.66 -9.09 -175.21
C ILE A 493 29.63 -9.22 -176.40
N LEU A 494 30.92 -9.45 -176.12
CA LEU A 494 31.93 -9.87 -177.10
C LEU A 494 32.35 -11.29 -176.77
N ALA A 495 32.17 -12.20 -177.72
CA ALA A 495 32.49 -13.61 -177.57
C ALA A 495 33.98 -13.85 -177.83
N SER A 496 34.67 -14.47 -176.88
CA SER A 496 35.85 -15.30 -177.13
C SER A 496 35.74 -16.58 -176.31
N SER A 497 36.15 -17.70 -176.91
CA SER A 497 35.72 -19.05 -176.57
C SER A 497 36.48 -19.73 -175.42
N ASP A 498 37.41 -19.05 -174.74
CA ASP A 498 38.31 -19.69 -173.77
C ASP A 498 38.44 -18.98 -172.40
N GLY A 499 37.42 -18.24 -171.99
CA GLY A 499 37.37 -17.56 -170.68
C GLY A 499 36.45 -18.20 -169.63
N PRO A 500 36.68 -17.95 -168.33
CA PRO A 500 35.93 -18.56 -167.21
C PRO A 500 34.41 -18.29 -167.22
N PHE A 501 33.94 -17.28 -167.97
CA PHE A 501 32.51 -17.03 -168.20
C PHE A 501 31.81 -18.10 -169.06
N ALA A 502 32.55 -18.79 -169.93
CA ALA A 502 31.99 -19.84 -170.81
C ALA A 502 31.52 -21.09 -170.05
N ASN A 503 31.97 -21.31 -168.80
CA ASN A 503 31.54 -22.45 -168.00
C ASN A 503 30.04 -22.42 -167.66
N VAL A 504 29.44 -21.22 -167.56
CA VAL A 504 28.02 -21.07 -167.19
C VAL A 504 27.07 -21.56 -168.29
N PHE A 505 27.53 -21.61 -169.55
CA PHE A 505 26.73 -22.10 -170.68
C PHE A 505 27.06 -23.54 -171.11
N ARG A 506 28.06 -24.19 -170.49
CA ARG A 506 28.51 -25.55 -170.88
C ARG A 506 27.61 -26.68 -170.36
N ASN A 507 26.79 -26.44 -169.34
CA ASN A 507 25.82 -27.43 -168.83
C ASN A 507 24.50 -27.47 -169.60
N PHE A 508 24.29 -26.56 -170.56
CA PHE A 508 23.08 -26.53 -171.39
C PHE A 508 23.28 -27.18 -172.78
N GLY A 509 24.37 -27.94 -172.98
CA GLY A 509 24.54 -28.77 -174.17
C GLY A 509 25.68 -29.81 -174.10
N ALA A 510 25.41 -31.00 -173.55
CA ALA A 510 26.01 -32.30 -173.95
C ALA A 510 25.51 -33.48 -173.07
N THR A 511 25.39 -34.66 -173.68
CA THR A 511 24.88 -35.96 -173.19
C THR A 511 25.99 -36.92 -172.69
N THR A 512 25.60 -38.04 -171.99
CA THR A 512 26.37 -39.27 -171.55
C THR A 512 27.32 -39.16 -170.32
N ARG A 513 27.57 -40.13 -169.41
CA ARG A 513 27.12 -41.48 -168.91
C ARG A 513 27.89 -41.76 -167.54
N PRO A 514 27.74 -42.91 -166.80
CA PRO A 514 27.92 -43.06 -165.32
C PRO A 514 29.30 -43.61 -164.80
N SER A 515 29.62 -43.51 -163.48
CA SER A 515 30.39 -44.46 -162.59
C SER A 515 31.15 -43.83 -161.38
N GLU A 516 31.13 -44.55 -160.23
CA GLU A 516 32.19 -44.80 -159.18
C GLU A 516 32.60 -43.87 -157.99
N SER A 517 32.80 -44.55 -156.83
CA SER A 517 33.31 -44.15 -155.48
C SER A 517 34.84 -43.93 -155.42
N PRO A 518 35.52 -43.43 -154.32
CA PRO A 518 35.79 -44.20 -153.06
C PRO A 518 36.19 -43.45 -151.71
N LEU A 519 36.11 -44.19 -150.58
CA LEU A 519 37.01 -44.39 -149.38
C LEU A 519 37.54 -43.31 -148.37
N ARG A 520 37.40 -43.65 -147.05
CA ARG A 520 38.33 -43.56 -145.84
C ARG A 520 38.54 -42.18 -145.13
N VAL A 521 38.79 -41.97 -143.81
CA VAL A 521 39.16 -42.79 -142.59
C VAL A 521 39.18 -41.94 -141.27
N THR A 522 38.77 -42.53 -140.11
CA THR A 522 39.12 -42.33 -138.64
C THR A 522 38.97 -40.96 -137.92
N GLN A 523 38.76 -40.79 -136.58
CA GLN A 523 39.08 -41.57 -135.36
C GLN A 523 38.38 -41.04 -134.05
N ASN A 524 38.08 -41.95 -133.09
CA ASN A 524 38.03 -41.91 -131.58
C ASN A 524 37.46 -40.71 -130.75
N ARG A 525 36.44 -40.86 -129.86
CA ARG A 525 36.29 -41.47 -128.48
C ARG A 525 36.72 -40.55 -127.30
N PRO A 526 36.20 -40.71 -126.05
CA PRO A 526 35.03 -41.48 -125.57
C PRO A 526 33.81 -40.62 -125.16
#